data_AF-G0HFL1-F1
#
_entry.id   AF-G0HFL1-F1
#
_cell.length_a   1.000
_cell.length_b   1.000
_cell.length_c   1.000
_cell.angle_alpha   90.00
_cell.angle_beta   90.00
_cell.angle_gamma   90.00
#
_symmetry.space_group_name_H-M   'P 1'
#
loop_
_entity.id
_entity.type
_entity.pdbx_description
1 polymer ?
#
loop_
_entity_poly.entity_id
_entity_poly.type
_entity_poly.pdbx_seq_one_letter_code
_entity_poly.pdbx_strand_id
1 'polypeptide(L)'
;MHTTGNLVADTICRTAEIGLTITDAADAGLFTAIDAAPVAVDDQCPGCKHPGVLRDHVTRQLVDLPVVGFPTRLHVRVPVTSSSVVYL
;
A
#
# COMPACT_ATOMS: atom_id res chain seq x y z
N MET A 1 -14.43 21.89 18.53
CA MET A 1 -13.63 22.31 17.35
C MET A 1 -12.89 21.06 16.88
N HIS A 2 -13.40 20.38 15.85
CA HIS A 2 -12.81 19.13 15.37
C HIS A 2 -11.77 19.51 14.31
N THR A 3 -10.49 19.20 14.58
CA THR A 3 -9.36 19.60 13.75
C THR A 3 -9.40 18.86 12.42
N THR A 4 -10.07 19.43 11.41
CA THR A 4 -10.16 18.92 10.04
C THR A 4 -8.81 18.88 9.32
N GLY A 5 -7.77 19.49 9.89
CA GLY A 5 -6.40 19.47 9.38
C GLY A 5 -5.64 18.17 9.60
N ASN A 6 -6.20 17.18 10.31
CA ASN A 6 -5.44 16.01 10.75
C ASN A 6 -5.79 14.69 10.02
N LEU A 7 -6.83 14.57 9.20
CA LEU A 7 -7.16 13.25 8.63
C LEU A 7 -6.15 12.79 7.55
N VAL A 8 -5.71 13.73 6.71
CA VAL A 8 -4.68 13.48 5.69
C VAL A 8 -3.33 13.22 6.37
N ALA A 9 -2.96 14.04 7.36
CA ALA A 9 -1.75 13.84 8.15
C ALA A 9 -1.77 12.52 8.95
N ASP A 10 -2.91 12.14 9.52
CA ASP A 10 -3.11 10.88 10.25
C ASP A 10 -3.05 9.68 9.30
N THR A 11 -3.56 9.81 8.06
CA THR A 11 -3.40 8.79 7.01
C THR A 11 -1.93 8.64 6.61
N ILE A 12 -1.21 9.75 6.42
CA ILE A 12 0.23 9.76 6.10
C ILE A 12 1.04 9.13 7.26
N CYS A 13 0.79 9.54 8.50
CA CYS A 13 1.46 8.96 9.67
C CYS A 13 1.15 7.47 9.83
N ARG A 14 -0.11 7.05 9.68
CA ARG A 14 -0.47 5.62 9.75
C ARG A 14 0.16 4.80 8.63
N THR A 15 0.30 5.34 7.41
CA THR A 15 1.01 4.62 6.34
C THR A 15 2.46 4.34 6.73
N ALA A 16 3.15 5.31 7.34
CA ALA A 16 4.51 5.11 7.84
C ALA A 16 4.55 4.09 8.99
N GLU A 17 3.58 4.13 9.92
CA GLU A 17 3.49 3.19 11.05
C GLU A 17 3.30 1.73 10.62
N ILE A 18 2.60 1.48 9.51
CA ILE A 18 2.38 0.13 8.95
C ILE A 18 3.44 -0.25 7.90
N GLY A 19 4.52 0.53 7.78
CA GLY A 19 5.64 0.23 6.90
C GLY A 19 5.38 0.51 5.42
N LEU A 20 4.53 1.50 5.10
CA LEU A 20 4.28 2.00 3.75
C LEU A 20 4.86 3.41 3.58
N THR A 21 5.42 3.68 2.41
CA THR A 21 5.79 5.02 1.97
C THR A 21 4.85 5.48 0.88
N ILE A 22 4.30 6.69 1.00
CA ILE A 22 3.49 7.28 -0.07
C ILE A 22 4.43 7.66 -1.21
N THR A 23 4.12 7.18 -2.40
CA THR A 23 4.90 7.41 -3.61
C THR A 23 4.25 8.44 -4.52
N ASP A 24 2.92 8.55 -4.50
CA ASP A 24 2.18 9.54 -5.29
C ASP A 24 0.81 9.84 -4.66
N ALA A 25 0.26 11.00 -5.01
CA ALA A 25 -1.12 11.37 -4.72
C ALA A 25 -1.71 12.14 -5.90
N ALA A 26 -2.79 11.62 -6.47
CA ALA A 26 -3.43 12.16 -7.66
C ALA A 26 -4.93 12.42 -7.45
N ASP A 27 -5.44 13.45 -8.10
CA ASP A 27 -6.88 13.67 -8.21
C ASP A 27 -7.46 12.77 -9.32
N ALA A 28 -8.28 11.79 -8.95
CA ALA A 28 -8.99 10.91 -9.88
C ALA A 28 -10.40 11.41 -10.20
N GLY A 29 -10.69 12.67 -9.88
CA GLY A 29 -11.93 13.37 -10.22
C GLY A 29 -13.10 13.06 -9.29
N LEU A 30 -13.35 11.78 -9.00
CA LEU A 30 -14.36 11.36 -8.02
C LEU A 30 -13.77 11.04 -6.65
N PHE A 31 -12.47 10.79 -6.58
CA PHE A 31 -11.74 10.49 -5.35
C PHE A 31 -10.28 10.93 -5.49
N THR A 32 -9.59 11.10 -4.37
CA THR A 32 -8.12 11.23 -4.37
C THR A 32 -7.50 9.84 -4.33
N ALA A 33 -6.64 9.51 -5.29
CA ALA A 33 -5.84 8.30 -5.28
C ALA A 33 -4.53 8.56 -4.53
N ILE A 34 -4.22 7.74 -3.53
CA ILE A 34 -2.92 7.74 -2.87
C ILE A 34 -2.24 6.43 -3.22
N ASP A 35 -1.10 6.51 -3.90
CA ASP A 35 -0.26 5.36 -4.20
C ASP A 35 0.84 5.25 -3.16
N ALA A 36 1.05 4.05 -2.65
CA ALA A 36 2.07 3.74 -1.67
C ALA A 36 2.80 2.44 -2.00
N ALA A 37 4.00 2.29 -1.46
CA ALA A 37 4.80 1.08 -1.57
C ALA A 37 5.32 0.65 -0.19
N PRO A 38 5.54 -0.65 0.07
CA PRO A 38 6.21 -1.11 1.29
C PRO A 38 7.61 -0.51 1.42
N VAL A 39 7.95 -0.07 2.64
CA VAL A 39 9.30 0.38 3.01
C VAL A 39 10.28 -0.79 3.06
N ALA A 40 9.78 -1.96 3.46
CA ALA A 40 10.52 -3.22 3.45
C ALA A 40 9.71 -4.30 2.74
N VAL A 41 10.40 -5.14 1.99
CA VAL A 41 9.82 -6.28 1.28
C VAL A 41 10.43 -7.55 1.85
N ASP A 42 9.57 -8.47 2.28
CA ASP A 42 9.98 -9.84 2.58
C ASP A 42 10.35 -10.53 1.27
N ASP A 43 11.59 -11.03 1.19
CA ASP A 43 12.10 -11.76 0.04
C ASP A 43 11.66 -13.22 0.03
N GLN A 44 10.92 -13.67 1.05
CA GLN A 44 10.36 -15.01 1.10
C GLN A 44 9.07 -15.12 0.30
N CYS A 45 8.86 -16.31 -0.29
CA CYS A 45 7.57 -16.63 -0.89
C CYS A 45 6.51 -16.80 0.21
N PRO A 46 5.36 -16.11 0.13
CA PRO A 46 4.33 -16.20 1.18
C PRO A 46 3.75 -17.61 1.35
N GLY A 47 3.81 -18.46 0.31
CA GLY A 47 3.34 -19.84 0.34
C GLY A 47 4.32 -20.81 0.99
N CYS A 48 5.54 -20.93 0.45
CA CYS A 48 6.50 -21.94 0.90
C CYS A 48 7.58 -21.42 1.86
N LYS A 49 7.61 -20.12 2.18
CA LYS A 49 8.56 -19.47 3.10
C LYS A 49 10.05 -19.62 2.76
N HIS A 50 10.36 -20.06 1.55
CA HIS A 50 11.73 -20.09 1.02
C HIS A 50 12.07 -18.74 0.37
N PRO A 51 13.36 -18.39 0.28
CA PRO A 51 13.81 -17.26 -0.53
C PRO A 51 13.18 -17.32 -1.92
N GLY A 52 12.39 -16.30 -2.23
CA GLY A 52 11.71 -16.11 -3.49
C GLY A 52 12.39 -15.01 -4.28
N VAL A 53 12.32 -15.10 -5.60
CA VAL A 53 12.73 -13.98 -6.45
C VAL A 53 11.53 -13.06 -6.61
N LEU A 54 11.74 -11.76 -6.37
CA LEU A 54 10.78 -10.72 -6.72
C LEU A 54 10.53 -10.77 -8.23
N ARG A 55 9.33 -11.20 -8.64
CA ARG A 55 8.97 -11.32 -10.05
C ARG A 55 8.41 -10.03 -10.60
N ASP A 56 7.48 -9.45 -9.88
CA ASP A 56 6.74 -8.27 -10.31
C ASP A 56 6.12 -7.57 -9.08
N HIS A 57 5.34 -6.52 -9.33
CA HIS A 57 4.48 -5.90 -8.34
C HIS A 57 3.04 -5.84 -8.84
N VAL A 58 2.10 -5.99 -7.91
CA VAL A 58 0.68 -5.76 -8.18
C VAL A 58 0.17 -4.62 -7.32
N THR A 59 -0.70 -3.78 -7.87
CA THR A 59 -1.38 -2.74 -7.09
C THR A 59 -2.64 -3.32 -6.46
N ARG A 60 -2.81 -3.09 -5.16
CA ARG A 60 -3.97 -3.50 -4.38
C ARG A 60 -4.61 -2.30 -3.70
N GLN A 61 -5.94 -2.17 -3.81
CA GLN A 61 -6.68 -1.21 -3.02
C GLN A 61 -6.87 -1.77 -1.60
N LEU A 62 -6.42 -1.04 -0.59
CA LEU A 62 -6.57 -1.46 0.80
C LEU A 62 -7.90 -0.99 1.40
N VAL A 63 -8.23 0.29 1.24
CA VAL A 63 -9.42 0.90 1.85
C VAL A 63 -9.91 2.12 1.05
N ASP A 64 -11.21 2.40 1.16
CA ASP A 64 -11.80 3.71 0.87
C ASP A 64 -11.78 4.52 2.18
N LEU A 65 -10.98 5.58 2.24
CA LEU A 65 -10.89 6.49 3.38
C LEU A 65 -11.92 7.62 3.20
N PRO A 66 -12.88 7.80 4.13
CA PRO A 66 -13.73 8.97 4.15
C PRO A 66 -12.92 10.17 4.66
N VAL A 67 -12.20 10.84 3.77
CA VAL A 67 -11.65 12.16 4.05
C VAL A 67 -12.80 13.17 3.96
N VAL A 68 -12.88 14.09 4.92
CA VAL A 68 -14.01 15.02 5.03
C VAL A 68 -14.12 15.84 3.73
N GLY A 69 -15.19 15.63 2.97
CA GLY A 69 -15.52 16.37 1.75
C GLY A 69 -15.16 15.68 0.43
N PHE A 70 -14.33 14.63 0.41
CA PHE A 70 -13.99 13.89 -0.81
C PHE A 70 -13.51 12.46 -0.51
N PRO A 71 -14.01 11.41 -1.18
CA PRO A 71 -13.55 10.05 -0.94
C PRO A 71 -12.07 9.90 -1.36
N THR A 72 -11.32 9.09 -0.64
CA THR A 72 -9.88 8.85 -0.92
C THR A 72 -9.64 7.35 -0.99
N ARG A 73 -8.79 6.89 -1.90
CA ARG A 73 -8.44 5.46 -2.04
C ARG A 73 -6.96 5.26 -1.85
N LEU A 74 -6.61 4.31 -0.99
CA LEU A 74 -5.23 3.88 -0.80
C LEU A 74 -4.94 2.68 -1.70
N HIS A 75 -4.04 2.88 -2.65
CA HIS A 75 -3.47 1.86 -3.50
C HIS A 75 -2.07 1.52 -3.01
N VAL A 76 -1.79 0.24 -2.85
CA VAL A 76 -0.48 -0.24 -2.41
C VAL A 76 0.11 -1.16 -3.46
N ARG A 77 1.31 -0.80 -3.93
CA ARG A 77 2.11 -1.63 -4.82
C ARG A 77 2.83 -2.68 -4.00
N VAL A 78 2.33 -3.91 -4.01
CA VAL A 78 2.92 -5.04 -3.27
C VAL A 78 3.73 -5.96 -4.18
N PRO A 79 4.86 -6.48 -3.71
CA PRO A 79 5.68 -7.44 -4.46
C PRO A 79 4.95 -8.78 -4.63
N VAL A 80 5.08 -9.38 -5.81
CA VAL A 80 4.75 -10.79 -6.02
C VAL A 80 6.05 -11.59 -6.14
N THR A 81 6.30 -12.42 -5.14
CA THR A 81 7.46 -13.32 -5.11
C THR A 81 7.05 -14.72 -5.54
N SER A 82 7.91 -15.39 -6.28
CA SER A 82 7.77 -16.81 -6.58
C SER A 82 8.92 -17.58 -6.01
N SER A 83 8.64 -18.75 -5.46
CA SER A 83 9.67 -19.75 -5.20
C SER A 83 9.66 -20.79 -6.31
N SER A 84 10.85 -21.18 -6.79
CA SER A 84 11.03 -22.31 -7.73
C SER A 84 11.04 -23.67 -7.02
N VAL A 85 10.68 -23.74 -5.74
CA VAL A 85 10.57 -25.00 -4.99
C VAL A 85 9.31 -25.74 -5.44
N VAL A 86 9.42 -26.43 -6.57
CA VAL A 86 8.57 -27.55 -6.93
C VAL A 86 9.05 -28.71 -6.07
N TYR A 87 8.28 -29.08 -5.03
CA TYR A 87 8.47 -30.36 -4.37
C TYR A 87 8.17 -31.46 -5.41
N LEU A 88 9.23 -32.12 -5.90
CA LEU A 88 9.15 -33.45 -6.53
C LEU A 88 8.88 -34.50 -5.46
#